data_AF-A0ABD6DU81-F1
#
_entry.id   AF-A0ABD6DU81-F1
#
_cell.length_a   1.000
_cell.length_b   1.000
_cell.length_c   1.000
_cell.angle_alpha   90.00
_cell.angle_beta   90.00
_cell.angle_gamma   90.00
#
_symmetry.space_group_name_H-M   'P 1'
#
loop_
_entity.id
_entity.type
_entity.pdbx_description
1 polymer ?
#
loop_
_entity_poly.entity_id
_entity_poly.type
_entity_poly.pdbx_seq_one_letter_code
_entity_poly.pdbx_strand_id
1 'polypeptide(L)' 'MTRTAAYALLVAAGALAAPVAVAGLAFPAWTFHAVGFVGFVAAVALVVAAGMVLCVVDLTSAVERALGP' A
#
# COMPACT_ATOMS: atom_id res chain seq x y z
N MET A 1 -8.28 -19.57 2.56
CA MET A 1 -8.86 -18.93 1.35
C MET A 1 -9.17 -17.45 1.57
N THR A 2 -10.00 -17.08 2.55
CA THR A 2 -10.44 -15.67 2.77
C THR A 2 -9.30 -14.70 3.12
N ARG A 3 -8.31 -15.12 3.92
CA ARG A 3 -7.18 -14.28 4.35
C ARG A 3 -6.27 -13.86 3.19
N THR A 4 -5.92 -14.80 2.32
CA THR A 4 -5.07 -14.56 1.15
C THR A 4 -5.73 -13.60 0.16
N ALA A 5 -7.03 -13.78 -0.09
CA ALA A 5 -7.79 -12.86 -0.93
C ALA A 5 -7.84 -11.45 -0.33
N ALA A 6 -8.01 -11.32 0.98
CA ALA A 6 -7.99 -10.02 1.65
C ALA A 6 -6.63 -9.31 1.51
N TYR A 7 -5.50 -10.02 1.66
CA TYR A 7 -4.18 -9.44 1.46
C TYR A 7 -3.95 -9.02 0.00
N ALA A 8 -4.35 -9.86 -0.96
CA ALA A 8 -4.23 -9.52 -2.38
C ALA A 8 -5.04 -8.27 -2.76
N LEU A 9 -6.27 -8.15 -2.25
CA LEU A 9 -7.11 -6.97 -2.46
C LEU A 9 -6.50 -5.72 -1.83
N LEU A 10 -5.91 -5.84 -0.63
CA LEU A 10 -5.26 -4.71 0.04
C LEU A 10 -4.01 -4.24 -0.72
N VAL A 11 -3.20 -5.16 -1.23
CA VAL A 11 -2.04 -4.83 -2.08
C VAL A 11 -2.49 -4.16 -3.38
N ALA A 12 -3.53 -4.68 -4.03
CA ALA A 12 -4.09 -4.07 -5.23
C ALA A 12 -4.64 -2.66 -4.96
N ALA A 13 -5.35 -2.46 -3.84
CA ALA A 13 -5.84 -1.15 -3.42
C ALA A 13 -4.70 -0.15 -3.17
N GLY A 14 -3.63 -0.58 -2.49
CA GLY A 14 -2.45 0.24 -2.29
C GLY A 14 -1.73 0.60 -3.60
N ALA A 15 -1.61 -0.35 -4.54
CA ALA A 15 -1.02 -0.10 -5.84
C ALA A 15 -1.83 0.94 -6.66
N LEU A 16 -3.17 0.86 -6.60
CA LEU A 16 -4.06 1.85 -7.23
C LEU A 16 -4.02 3.22 -6.55
N ALA A 17 -3.75 3.26 -5.24
CA ALA A 17 -3.63 4.49 -4.47
C ALA A 17 -2.26 5.18 -4.60
N ALA A 18 -1.22 4.45 -5.02
CA ALA A 18 0.14 4.98 -5.13
C ALA A 18 0.27 6.21 -6.06
N PRO A 19 -0.35 6.26 -7.26
CA PRO A 19 -0.32 7.44 -8.10
C PRO A 19 -0.92 8.68 -7.42
N VAL A 20 -1.97 8.51 -6.60
CA VAL A 20 -2.60 9.60 -5.86
C VAL A 20 -1.66 10.13 -4.77
N ALA A 21 -0.98 9.24 -4.05
CA ALA A 21 0.01 9.62 -3.05
C ALA A 21 1.19 10.39 -3.70
N VAL A 22 1.69 9.92 -4.84
CA VAL A 22 2.76 10.59 -5.61
C VAL A 22 2.28 11.94 -6.16
N ALA A 23 1.07 12.00 -6.71
CA ALA A 23 0.48 13.24 -7.21
C ALA A 23 0.30 14.28 -6.10
N GLY A 24 -0.07 13.87 -4.88
CA GLY A 24 -0.18 14.81 -3.75
C GLY A 24 1.15 15.41 -3.30
N LEU A 25 2.27 14.69 -3.52
CA LEU A 25 3.61 15.22 -3.28
C LEU A 25 4.08 16.15 -4.40
N ALA A 26 3.82 15.80 -5.66
CA ALA A 26 4.27 16.57 -6.82
C ALA A 26 3.37 17.78 -7.13
N PHE A 27 2.06 17.65 -6.93
CA PHE A 27 1.02 18.62 -7.30
C PHE A 27 -0.04 18.73 -6.17
N PRO A 28 0.31 19.29 -5.01
CA PRO A 28 -0.55 19.26 -3.82
C PRO A 28 -1.89 19.98 -4.02
N ALA A 29 -1.89 21.18 -4.63
CA ALA A 29 -3.12 21.96 -4.82
C ALA A 29 -4.14 21.24 -5.72
N TRP A 30 -3.69 20.68 -6.83
CA TRP A 30 -4.54 19.93 -7.77
C TRP A 30 -5.06 18.65 -7.13
N THR A 31 -4.19 17.91 -6.44
CA THR A 31 -4.56 16.64 -5.80
C THR A 31 -5.58 16.84 -4.68
N PHE A 32 -5.38 17.82 -3.80
CA PHE A 32 -6.37 18.11 -2.76
C PHE A 32 -7.68 18.65 -3.32
N HIS A 33 -7.67 19.34 -4.46
CA HIS A 33 -8.91 19.70 -5.14
C HIS A 33 -9.63 18.47 -5.72
N ALA A 34 -8.90 17.50 -6.29
CA ALA A 34 -9.47 16.33 -6.93
C ALA A 34 -10.03 15.28 -5.96
N VAL A 35 -9.29 14.96 -4.88
CA VAL A 35 -9.66 13.89 -3.93
C VAL A 35 -9.91 14.37 -2.50
N GLY A 36 -9.71 15.65 -2.21
CA GLY A 36 -9.80 16.19 -0.85
C GLY A 36 -8.64 15.74 0.05
N PHE A 37 -8.47 16.42 1.18
CA PHE A 37 -7.46 16.04 2.18
C PHE A 37 -7.71 14.65 2.75
N VAL A 38 -8.96 14.33 3.09
CA VAL A 38 -9.34 13.01 3.64
C VAL A 38 -9.09 11.89 2.62
N GLY A 39 -9.42 12.11 1.34
CA GLY A 39 -9.17 11.14 0.28
C GLY A 39 -7.67 10.92 0.04
N PHE A 40 -6.86 11.98 0.13
CA PHE A 40 -5.40 11.85 0.10
C PHE A 40 -4.87 11.04 1.28
N VAL A 41 -5.31 11.33 2.51
CA VAL A 41 -4.90 10.57 3.71
C VAL A 41 -5.28 9.09 3.58
N ALA A 42 -6.48 8.78 3.07
CA ALA A 42 -6.90 7.41 2.80
C ALA A 42 -6.01 6.72 1.75
N ALA A 43 -5.65 7.42 0.66
CA ALA A 43 -4.76 6.89 -0.36
C ALA A 43 -3.36 6.57 0.23
N VAL A 44 -2.80 7.49 1.02
CA VAL A 44 -1.52 7.26 1.71
C VAL A 44 -1.61 6.07 2.66
N ALA A 45 -2.69 5.97 3.44
CA ALA A 45 -2.92 4.85 4.35
C ALA A 45 -2.97 3.50 3.61
N LEU A 46 -3.63 3.43 2.46
CA LEU A 46 -3.68 2.22 1.62
C LEU A 46 -2.31 1.83 1.07
N VAL A 47 -1.53 2.80 0.59
CA VAL A 47 -0.15 2.56 0.11
C VAL A 47 0.72 2.02 1.22
N VAL A 48 0.67 2.64 2.41
CA VAL A 48 1.44 2.19 3.58
C VAL A 48 1.00 0.79 4.01
N ALA A 49 -0.30 0.53 4.12
CA ALA A 49 -0.80 -0.78 4.51
C ALA A 49 -0.37 -1.87 3.54
N ALA A 50 -0.47 -1.62 2.23
CA ALA A 50 0.01 -2.56 1.20
C ALA A 50 1.52 -2.79 1.30
N GLY A 51 2.31 -1.73 1.46
CA GLY A 51 3.77 -1.83 1.64
C GLY A 51 4.15 -2.63 2.88
N MET A 52 3.46 -2.42 4.01
CA MET A 52 3.69 -3.17 5.25
C MET A 52 3.38 -4.66 5.07
N VAL A 53 2.30 -5.02 4.36
CA VAL A 53 1.99 -6.42 4.05
C VAL A 53 3.08 -7.06 3.22
N LEU A 54 3.57 -6.39 2.18
CA LEU A 54 4.67 -6.90 1.35
C LEU A 54 5.96 -7.06 2.16
N CYS A 55 6.32 -6.07 2.99
CA CYS A 55 7.47 -6.15 3.89
C CYS A 55 7.40 -7.36 4.82
N VAL A 56 6.24 -7.64 5.41
CA VAL A 56 6.06 -8.81 6.28
C VAL A 56 6.25 -10.10 5.50
N VAL A 57 5.67 -10.21 4.30
CA VAL A 57 5.83 -11.40 3.43
C VAL A 57 7.29 -11.61 3.04
N ASP A 58 7.99 -10.54 2.69
CA ASP A 58 9.42 -10.61 2.34
C ASP A 58 10.28 -11.01 3.53
N LEU A 59 10.02 -10.46 4.72
CA LEU A 59 10.71 -10.82 5.97
C LEU A 59 10.46 -12.29 6.33
N THR A 60 9.22 -12.76 6.25
CA THR A 60 8.89 -14.17 6.48
C THR A 60 9.65 -15.07 5.50
N SER A 61 9.63 -14.73 4.21
CA SER A 61 10.35 -15.47 3.18
C SER A 61 11.88 -15.47 3.40
N ALA A 62 12.44 -14.36 3.88
CA ALA A 62 13.87 -14.27 4.20
C ALA A 62 14.25 -15.13 5.41
N VAL A 63 13.41 -15.13 6.45
CA VAL A 63 13.60 -15.98 7.64
C VAL A 63 13.54 -17.46 7.28
N GLU A 64 12.57 -17.88 6.46
CA GLU A 64 12.47 -19.27 5.98
C GLU A 64 13.74 -19.72 5.24
N ARG A 65 14.30 -18.86 4.38
CA ARG A 65 15.58 -19.15 3.71
C ARG A 65 16.77 -19.23 4.67
N ALA A 66 16.77 -18.41 5.73
CA ALA A 66 17.85 -18.36 6.70
C ALA A 66 17.86 -19.56 7.65
N LEU A 67 16.69 -20.15 7.94
CA LEU A 67 16.56 -21.30 8.85
C LEU A 67 16.83 -22.65 8.16
N GLY A 68 16.86 -22.69 6.81
CA GLY A 68 17.06 -23.92 6.04
C GLY A 68 15.81 -24.81 5.99
N PRO A 69 15.79 -25.85 5.12
CA PRO A 69 14.72 -26.84 5.11
C PRO A 69 14.67 -27.67 6.41
#